data_AF-A0A165GUY4-F1
#
_entry.id   AF-A0A165GUY4-F1
#
_cell.length_a   1.000
_cell.length_b   1.000
_cell.length_c   1.000
_cell.angle_alpha   90.00
_cell.angle_beta   90.00
_cell.angle_gamma   90.00
#
_symmetry.space_group_name_H-M   'P 1'
#
loop_
_entity.id
_entity.type
_entity.pdbx_description
1 polymer ?
#
loop_
_entity_poly.entity_id
_entity_poly.type
_entity_poly.pdbx_seq_one_letter_code
_entity_poly.pdbx_strand_id
1 'polypeptide(L)' 'SKGYRYIAQARCSLSSYPEFRVLRHETGRALADFLFENVICRWGQIGKIVTDNGTPWVAAVSEL' A
#
# COMPACT_ATOMS: atom_id res chain seq x y z
N SER A 1 2.83 23.56 -5.36
CA SER A 1 2.30 22.18 -5.24
C SER A 1 2.24 21.80 -3.76
N LYS A 2 1.33 20.90 -3.33
CA LYS A 2 1.14 20.55 -1.89
C LYS A 2 2.17 19.53 -1.34
N GLY A 3 3.28 19.32 -2.04
CA GLY A 3 4.34 18.39 -1.61
C GLY A 3 4.05 16.90 -1.81
N TYR A 4 2.92 16.51 -2.39
CA TYR A 4 2.63 15.12 -2.76
C TYR A 4 3.42 14.75 -4.01
N ARG A 5 4.13 13.62 -3.95
CA ARG A 5 5.03 13.14 -5.02
C ARG A 5 4.83 11.67 -5.37
N TYR A 6 4.13 10.92 -4.53
CA TYR A 6 3.98 9.46 -4.67
C TYR A 6 2.51 9.06 -4.59
N ILE A 7 2.19 7.92 -5.19
CA ILE A 7 0.90 7.24 -5.05
C ILE A 7 1.20 5.80 -4.69
N ALA A 8 0.78 5.37 -3.50
CA ALA A 8 0.71 3.95 -3.18
C ALA A 8 -0.53 3.39 -3.88
N GLN A 9 -0.38 2.27 -4.58
CA GLN A 9 -1.45 1.67 -5.37
C GLN A 9 -1.48 0.17 -5.14
N ALA A 10 -2.68 -0.40 -5.04
CA ALA A 10 -2.91 -1.82 -5.03
C ALA A 10 -4.06 -2.15 -5.99
N ARG A 11 -4.05 -3.36 -6.54
CA ARG A 11 -5.09 -3.83 -7.48
C ARG A 11 -5.50 -5.25 -7.12
N CYS A 12 -6.80 -5.48 -7.00
CA CYS A 12 -7.32 -6.83 -6.81
C CYS A 12 -7.08 -7.67 -8.07
N SER A 13 -6.41 -8.82 -7.94
CA SER A 13 -6.07 -9.66 -9.10
C SER A 13 -7.30 -10.24 -9.81
N LEU A 14 -8.42 -10.46 -9.10
CA LEU A 14 -9.63 -11.06 -9.67
C LEU A 14 -10.50 -10.04 -10.40
N SER A 15 -10.87 -8.95 -9.72
CA SER A 15 -11.82 -7.94 -10.24
C SER A 15 -11.14 -6.78 -10.95
N SER A 16 -9.81 -6.67 -10.83
CA SER A 16 -9.04 -5.49 -11.21
C SER A 16 -9.40 -4.19 -10.48
N TYR A 17 -10.14 -4.27 -9.36
CA TYR A 17 -10.48 -3.08 -8.58
C TYR A 17 -9.22 -2.39 -8.01
N PRO A 18 -9.05 -1.07 -8.20
CA PRO A 18 -7.89 -0.33 -7.70
C PRO A 18 -8.13 0.32 -6.33
N GLU A 19 -7.12 0.28 -5.47
CA GLU A 19 -6.97 1.11 -4.26
C GLU A 19 -5.78 2.05 -4.44
N PHE A 20 -5.87 3.26 -3.90
CA PHE A 20 -4.79 4.24 -3.99
C PHE A 20 -4.76 5.22 -2.81
N ARG A 21 -3.56 5.67 -2.45
CA ARG A 21 -3.32 6.73 -1.47
C ARG A 21 -2.22 7.66 -1.97
N VAL A 22 -2.49 8.97 -1.96
CA VAL A 22 -1.49 9.99 -2.29
C VAL A 22 -0.55 10.20 -1.10
N LEU A 23 0.75 10.22 -1.36
CA LEU A 23 1.79 10.32 -0.34
C LEU A 23 2.78 11.45 -0.64
N ARG A 24 3.32 12.06 0.43
CA ARG A 24 4.41 13.03 0.34
C ARG A 24 5.77 12.34 0.24
N HIS A 25 5.93 11.24 0.96
CA HIS A 25 7.11 10.39 0.98
C HIS A 25 6.68 8.92 0.99
N GLU A 26 7.44 8.08 0.30
CA GLU A 26 7.26 6.63 0.29
C GLU A 26 8.08 6.00 1.43
N THR A 27 7.54 6.05 2.64
CA THR A 27 8.17 5.42 3.83
C THR A 27 7.49 4.09 4.15
N GLY A 28 8.20 3.22 4.88
CA GLY A 28 7.63 1.95 5.39
C GLY A 28 6.32 2.19 6.12
N ARG A 29 6.29 3.12 7.07
CA ARG A 29 5.08 3.54 7.78
C ARG A 29 3.93 3.94 6.88
N ALA A 30 4.18 4.82 5.92
CA ALA A 30 3.14 5.33 5.03
C ALA A 30 2.52 4.22 4.17
N LEU A 31 3.34 3.25 3.75
CA LEU A 31 2.89 2.08 3.00
C LEU A 31 2.19 1.05 3.90
N ALA A 32 2.65 0.87 5.14
CA ALA A 32 1.99 0.02 6.13
C ALA A 32 0.59 0.55 6.47
N ASP A 33 0.45 1.85 6.73
CA ASP A 33 -0.85 2.49 6.98
C ASP A 33 -1.77 2.36 5.75
N PHE A 34 -1.23 2.46 4.52
CA PHE A 34 -1.99 2.20 3.29
C PHE A 34 -2.48 0.74 3.22
N LEU A 35 -1.59 -0.23 3.43
CA LEU A 35 -1.92 -1.64 3.41
C LEU A 35 -2.98 -1.99 4.46
N PHE A 36 -2.81 -1.51 5.69
CA PHE A 36 -3.74 -1.77 6.78
C PHE A 36 -5.11 -1.16 6.49
N GLU A 37 -5.19 0.15 6.26
CA GLU A 37 -6.46 0.86 6.20
C GLU A 37 -7.20 0.67 4.87
N ASN A 38 -6.49 0.77 3.73
CA ASN A 38 -7.11 0.75 2.41
C ASN A 38 -7.24 -0.65 1.82
N VAL A 39 -6.41 -1.60 2.27
CA VAL A 39 -6.37 -2.94 1.68
C VAL A 39 -6.92 -3.97 2.68
N ILE A 40 -6.30 -4.17 3.84
CA ILE A 40 -6.65 -5.23 4.79
C ILE A 40 -7.98 -4.96 5.48
N CYS A 41 -8.16 -3.81 6.13
CA CYS A 41 -9.41 -3.48 6.83
C CYS A 41 -10.62 -3.39 5.89
N ARG A 42 -10.39 -3.00 4.63
CA ARG A 42 -11.46 -2.83 3.65
C ARG A 42 -11.90 -4.16 3.01
N TRP A 43 -10.94 -5.01 2.64
CA TRP A 43 -11.22 -6.23 1.89
C TRP A 43 -11.26 -7.49 2.77
N GLY A 44 -10.82 -7.37 4.03
CA GLY A 44 -10.82 -8.45 4.99
C GLY A 44 -9.77 -9.52 4.66
N GLN A 45 -10.23 -10.75 4.39
CA GLN A 45 -9.35 -11.89 4.21
C GLN A 45 -8.61 -11.84 2.86
N ILE A 46 -7.37 -11.34 2.89
CA ILE A 46 -6.45 -11.32 1.76
C ILE A 46 -5.47 -12.49 1.88
N GLY A 47 -5.45 -13.39 0.90
CA GLY A 47 -4.56 -14.55 0.92
C GLY A 47 -3.10 -14.24 0.56
N LYS A 48 -2.87 -13.26 -0.32
CA LYS A 48 -1.52 -12.90 -0.78
C LYS A 48 -1.46 -11.47 -1.33
N ILE A 49 -0.43 -10.74 -0.95
CA ILE A 49 -0.03 -9.45 -1.54
C ILE A 49 1.33 -9.65 -2.21
N VAL A 50 1.52 -9.08 -3.40
CA VAL A 50 2.76 -9.19 -4.18
C VAL A 50 3.26 -7.79 -4.52
N THR A 51 4.50 -7.48 -4.17
CA THR A 51 5.19 -6.21 -4.45
C THR A 51 6.54 -6.49 -5.11
N ASP A 52 7.24 -5.44 -5.56
CA ASP A 52 8.54 -5.49 -6.25
C ASP A 52 9.75 -5.70 -5.34
N ASN A 53 9.52 -5.95 -4.04
CA ASN A 53 10.55 -6.04 -3.00
C ASN A 53 11.38 -4.76 -2.80
N GLY A 54 10.85 -3.59 -3.18
CA GLY A 54 11.47 -2.31 -2.89
C GLY A 54 11.68 -2.12 -1.37
N THR A 55 12.78 -1.47 -0.99
CA THR A 55 13.13 -1.21 0.42
C THR A 55 11.95 -0.66 1.24
N PRO A 56 11.12 0.27 0.74
CA PRO A 56 9.96 0.75 1.47
C PRO A 56 8.91 -0.33 1.76
N TRP A 57 8.67 -1.25 0.82
CA TRP A 57 7.74 -2.36 1.00
C TRP A 57 8.27 -3.40 2.00
N VAL A 58 9.57 -3.70 1.95
CA VAL A 58 10.21 -4.57 2.94
C VAL A 58 10.09 -3.97 4.35
N ALA A 59 10.33 -2.66 4.48
CA ALA A 59 10.15 -1.95 5.75
C ALA A 59 8.68 -1.96 6.20
N ALA A 60 7.73 -1.72 5.28
CA ALA A 60 6.30 -1.70 5.59
C ALA A 60 5.80 -3.00 6.23
N VAL A 61 6.31 -4.16 5.80
CA VAL A 61 5.96 -5.46 6.40
C VAL A 61 6.37 -5.54 7.87
N SER A 62 7.47 -4.88 8.26
CA SER A 62 7.93 -4.84 9.65
C SER A 62 7.15 -3.83 10.51
N GLU A 63 6.38 -2.93 9.87
CA GLU A 63 5.61 -1.86 10.52
C GLU A 63 4.09 -2.11 10.53
N LEU A 64 3.65 -3.19 9.87
CA LEU A 64 2.26 -3.62 9.73
C LEU A 64 1.75 -4.33 11.00
#